data_AF-A0A1X9ZA57-F1
#
_entry.id   AF-A0A1X9ZA57-F1
#
_cell.length_a   1.000
_cell.length_b   1.000
_cell.length_c   1.000
_cell.angle_alpha   90.00
_cell.angle_beta   90.00
_cell.angle_gamma   90.00
#
_symmetry.space_group_name_H-M   'P 1'
#
loop_
_entity.id
_entity.type
_entity.pdbx_description
1 polymer ?
#
loop_
_entity_poly.entity_id
_entity_poly.type
_entity_poly.pdbx_seq_one_letter_code
_entity_poly.pdbx_strand_id
1 'polypeptide(L)'
;MSREAAIKYMTDNEAISTEGATAEIERYMGIPAQALGYKTGAMKIRELRTKYEKELGPKFKLAAFHTAVLKDGSFPLSVFEAKMYTWAESEK
;
A
#
# COMPACT_ATOMS: atom_id res chain seq x y z
N MET A 1 18.83 -9.28 10.75
CA MET A 1 18.57 -8.38 11.90
C MET A 1 18.11 -9.25 13.05
N SER A 2 18.60 -9.03 14.28
CA SER A 2 18.05 -9.71 15.48
C SER A 2 16.77 -9.04 15.95
N ARG A 3 16.02 -9.70 16.85
CA ARG A 3 14.81 -9.14 17.49
C ARG A 3 15.12 -7.81 18.18
N GLU A 4 16.19 -7.75 18.96
CA GLU A 4 16.59 -6.57 19.73
C GLU A 4 17.03 -5.42 18.80
N ALA A 5 17.71 -5.74 17.71
CA ALA A 5 18.08 -4.76 16.70
C ALA A 5 16.84 -4.17 15.99
N ALA A 6 15.82 -4.99 15.74
CA ALA A 6 14.56 -4.53 15.14
C ALA A 6 13.74 -3.65 16.09
N ILE A 7 13.68 -4.00 17.39
CA ILE A 7 13.03 -3.18 18.42
C ILE A 7 13.72 -1.82 18.52
N LYS A 8 15.06 -1.82 18.62
CA LYS A 8 15.84 -0.58 18.64
C LYS A 8 15.61 0.28 17.40
N TYR A 9 15.63 -0.34 16.23
CA TYR A 9 15.37 0.36 14.98
C TYR A 9 14.00 1.05 15.00
N MET A 10 12.95 0.36 15.44
CA MET A 10 11.61 0.95 15.52
C MET A 10 11.55 2.13 16.50
N THR A 11 12.10 2.00 17.70
CA THR A 11 12.09 3.09 18.70
C THR A 11 12.96 4.29 18.29
N ASP A 12 13.99 4.07 17.46
CA ASP A 12 14.82 5.16 16.93
C ASP A 12 14.10 5.96 15.82
N ASN A 13 13.10 5.36 15.16
CA ASN A 13 12.44 5.93 13.98
C ASN A 13 10.96 6.29 14.19
N GLU A 14 10.35 5.83 15.27
CA GLU A 14 8.93 6.04 15.57
C GLU A 14 8.73 6.44 17.03
N ALA A 15 7.74 7.31 17.27
CA ALA A 15 7.30 7.66 18.62
C ALA A 15 6.45 6.53 19.20
N ILE A 16 7.11 5.46 19.65
CA ILE A 16 6.50 4.27 20.24
C ILE A 16 7.23 3.88 21.53
N SER A 17 6.52 3.29 22.48
CA SER A 17 7.15 2.75 23.69
C SER A 17 7.96 1.48 23.38
N THR A 18 8.91 1.13 24.24
CA THR A 18 9.68 -0.11 24.08
C THR A 18 8.78 -1.35 24.13
N GLU A 19 7.73 -1.33 24.96
CA GLU A 19 6.75 -2.42 25.06
C GLU A 19 5.93 -2.54 23.76
N GLY A 20 5.50 -1.41 23.20
CA GLY A 20 4.79 -1.38 21.91
C GLY A 20 5.66 -1.89 20.76
N ALA A 21 6.91 -1.42 20.68
CA ALA A 21 7.86 -1.90 19.68
C ALA A 21 8.14 -3.39 19.82
N THR A 22 8.27 -3.88 21.07
CA THR A 22 8.44 -5.30 21.36
C THR A 22 7.27 -6.13 20.83
N ALA A 23 6.03 -5.73 21.16
CA ALA A 23 4.83 -6.43 20.72
C ALA A 23 4.71 -6.47 19.18
N GLU A 24 5.01 -5.37 18.50
CA GLU A 24 4.99 -5.30 17.04
C GLU A 24 6.08 -6.16 16.40
N ILE A 25 7.33 -6.10 16.89
CA ILE A 25 8.41 -6.93 16.34
C ILE A 25 8.11 -8.42 16.53
N GLU A 26 7.59 -8.83 17.68
CA GLU A 26 7.19 -10.23 17.91
C GLU A 26 6.01 -10.65 17.03
N ARG A 27 5.06 -9.74 16.78
CA ARG A 27 3.99 -9.95 15.79
C ARG A 27 4.55 -10.18 14.39
N TYR A 28 5.57 -9.43 13.97
CA TYR A 28 6.21 -9.59 12.66
C TYR A 28 6.95 -10.92 12.53
N MET A 29 7.55 -11.40 13.62
CA MET A 29 8.16 -12.72 13.69
C MET A 29 7.12 -13.83 13.58
N GLY A 30 5.98 -13.68 14.25
CA GLY A 30 4.88 -14.66 14.22
C GLY A 30 4.07 -14.68 12.92
N ILE A 31 3.97 -13.54 12.22
CA ILE A 31 3.23 -13.39 10.96
C ILE A 31 4.14 -12.75 9.90
N PRO A 32 5.07 -13.53 9.33
CA PRO A 32 6.04 -13.00 8.39
C PRO A 32 5.35 -12.35 7.18
N ALA A 33 5.97 -11.28 6.67
CA ALA A 33 5.52 -10.45 5.55
C ALA A 33 4.23 -9.65 5.73
N GLN A 34 3.40 -9.87 6.77
CA GLN A 34 2.14 -9.14 6.94
C GLN A 34 2.35 -7.62 7.02
N ALA A 35 3.40 -7.18 7.74
CA ALA A 35 3.74 -5.76 7.89
C ALA A 35 4.14 -5.07 6.56
N LEU A 36 4.49 -5.84 5.53
CA LEU A 36 4.80 -5.28 4.21
C LEU A 36 3.55 -4.81 3.47
N GLY A 37 2.38 -5.36 3.80
CA GLY A 37 1.12 -5.07 3.12
C GLY A 37 0.74 -3.59 3.16
N TYR A 38 0.96 -2.92 4.31
CA TYR A 38 0.62 -1.52 4.51
C TYR A 38 1.28 -0.60 3.47
N LYS A 39 2.61 -0.70 3.32
CA LYS A 39 3.35 0.19 2.42
C LYS A 39 3.34 -0.30 0.99
N THR A 40 3.40 -1.61 0.75
CA THR A 40 3.39 -2.18 -0.60
C THR A 40 2.09 -1.84 -1.33
N GLY A 41 0.93 -2.04 -0.68
CA GLY A 41 -0.36 -1.68 -1.25
C GLY A 41 -0.51 -0.18 -1.49
N ALA A 42 -0.13 0.64 -0.49
CA ALA A 42 -0.19 2.10 -0.61
C ALA A 42 0.70 2.64 -1.74
N MET A 43 1.92 2.11 -1.90
CA MET A 43 2.83 2.49 -2.98
C MET A 43 2.24 2.14 -4.35
N LYS A 44 1.68 0.94 -4.51
CA LYS A 44 1.07 0.54 -5.78
C LYS A 44 -0.14 1.40 -6.16
N ILE A 45 -1.03 1.70 -5.22
CA ILE A 45 -2.18 2.59 -5.48
C ILE A 45 -1.70 3.98 -5.91
N ARG A 46 -0.66 4.52 -5.25
CA ARG A 46 -0.07 5.83 -5.60
C ARG A 46 0.63 5.82 -6.95
N GLU A 47 1.35 4.75 -7.27
CA GLU A 47 2.00 4.54 -8.57
C GLU A 47 0.97 4.58 -9.70
N LEU A 48 -0.11 3.80 -9.59
CA LEU A 48 -1.19 3.78 -10.59
C LEU A 48 -1.89 5.12 -10.71
N ARG A 49 -2.17 5.80 -9.59
CA ARG A 49 -2.73 7.16 -9.62
C ARG A 49 -1.85 8.10 -10.43
N THR A 50 -0.55 8.15 -10.11
CA THR A 50 0.42 9.03 -10.79
C THR A 50 0.51 8.70 -12.29
N LYS A 51 0.51 7.41 -12.63
CA LYS A 51 0.50 6.93 -14.02
C LYS A 51 -0.72 7.44 -14.79
N TYR A 52 -1.93 7.26 -14.24
CA TYR A 52 -3.16 7.63 -14.96
C TYR A 52 -3.47 9.13 -14.91
N GLU A 53 -3.02 9.86 -13.89
CA GLU A 53 -3.02 11.33 -13.91
C GLU A 53 -2.23 11.86 -15.12
N LYS A 54 -1.08 11.24 -15.42
CA LYS A 54 -0.25 11.59 -16.59
C LYS A 54 -0.86 11.13 -17.91
N GLU A 55 -1.34 9.88 -17.99
CA GLU A 55 -1.83 9.29 -19.24
C GLU A 55 -3.18 9.87 -19.69
N LEU A 56 -4.10 10.13 -18.77
CA LEU A 56 -5.44 10.67 -19.08
C LEU A 56 -5.47 12.21 -19.12
N GLY A 57 -4.49 12.88 -18.49
CA GLY A 57 -4.36 14.33 -18.50
C GLY A 57 -5.66 15.04 -18.07
N PRO A 58 -6.22 15.96 -18.89
CA PRO A 58 -7.47 16.65 -18.56
C PRO A 58 -8.71 15.76 -18.36
N LYS A 59 -8.69 14.53 -18.92
CA LYS A 59 -9.77 13.55 -18.75
C LYS A 59 -9.74 12.89 -17.38
N PHE A 60 -8.59 12.88 -16.71
CA PHE A 60 -8.47 12.27 -15.37
C PHE A 60 -9.42 12.94 -14.38
N LYS A 61 -10.26 12.13 -13.72
CA LYS A 61 -11.09 12.56 -12.59
C LYS A 61 -10.74 11.73 -11.37
N LEU A 62 -10.27 12.40 -10.31
CA LEU A 62 -9.88 11.74 -9.05
C LEU A 62 -11.04 10.94 -8.43
N ALA A 63 -12.27 11.46 -8.51
CA ALA A 63 -13.46 10.76 -8.05
C ALA A 63 -13.68 9.44 -8.80
N ALA A 64 -13.56 9.44 -10.15
CA ALA A 64 -13.67 8.23 -10.96
C ALA A 64 -12.58 7.21 -10.64
N PHE A 65 -11.33 7.67 -10.43
CA PHE A 65 -10.23 6.82 -9.98
C PHE A 65 -10.55 6.15 -8.62
N HIS A 66 -11.01 6.91 -7.63
CA HIS A 66 -11.38 6.34 -6.32
C HIS A 66 -12.55 5.36 -6.42
N THR A 67 -13.57 5.68 -7.23
CA THR A 67 -14.68 4.74 -7.50
C THR A 67 -14.15 3.46 -8.12
N ALA A 68 -13.27 3.56 -9.13
CA ALA A 68 -12.64 2.39 -9.73
C ALA A 68 -11.88 1.58 -8.67
N VAL A 69 -11.06 2.21 -7.82
CA VAL A 69 -10.30 1.50 -6.78
C VAL A 69 -11.18 0.72 -5.80
N LEU A 70 -12.34 1.26 -5.41
CA LEU A 70 -13.13 0.74 -4.29
C LEU A 70 -14.30 -0.17 -4.68
N LYS A 71 -14.91 0.05 -5.85
CA LYS A 71 -16.26 -0.49 -6.17
C LYS A 71 -16.38 -2.02 -6.14
N ASP A 72 -15.29 -2.74 -6.42
CA ASP A 72 -15.29 -4.20 -6.57
C ASP A 72 -14.65 -4.93 -5.37
N GLY A 73 -14.24 -4.19 -4.32
CA GLY A 73 -13.68 -4.77 -3.10
C GLY A 73 -12.17 -5.04 -3.15
N SER A 74 -11.71 -6.02 -2.37
CA SER A 74 -10.28 -6.33 -2.17
C SER A 74 -9.76 -7.39 -3.13
N PHE A 75 -8.59 -7.14 -3.72
CA PHE A 75 -7.93 -8.03 -4.67
C PHE A 75 -6.45 -8.21 -4.36
N PRO A 76 -5.82 -9.31 -4.85
CA PRO A 76 -4.38 -9.34 -5.05
C PRO A 76 -3.93 -8.18 -5.94
N LEU A 77 -2.74 -7.61 -5.68
CA LEU A 77 -2.24 -6.44 -6.41
C LEU A 77 -2.17 -6.66 -7.92
N SER A 78 -1.83 -7.87 -8.40
CA SER A 78 -1.79 -8.18 -9.83
C SER A 78 -3.17 -8.06 -10.51
N VAL A 79 -4.24 -8.53 -9.85
CA VAL A 79 -5.61 -8.42 -10.34
C VAL A 79 -6.09 -6.98 -10.27
N PHE A 80 -5.76 -6.27 -9.18
CA PHE A 80 -6.03 -4.85 -9.04
C PHE A 80 -5.38 -4.03 -10.16
N GLU A 81 -4.11 -4.29 -10.48
CA GLU A 81 -3.37 -3.62 -11.56
C GLU A 81 -4.02 -3.86 -12.93
N ALA A 82 -4.33 -5.12 -13.26
CA ALA A 82 -5.01 -5.45 -14.52
C ALA A 82 -6.38 -4.77 -14.65
N LYS A 83 -7.15 -4.74 -13.56
CA LYS A 83 -8.44 -4.05 -13.52
C LYS A 83 -8.29 -2.54 -13.71
N MET A 84 -7.30 -1.92 -13.06
CA MET A 84 -7.07 -0.48 -13.21
C MET A 84 -6.57 -0.10 -14.61
N TYR A 85 -5.83 -1.00 -15.27
CA TYR A 85 -5.51 -0.86 -16.68
C TYR A 85 -6.77 -0.83 -17.55
N THR A 86 -7.66 -1.82 -17.39
CA THR A 86 -8.93 -1.87 -18.15
C THR A 86 -9.79 -0.63 -17.91
N TRP A 87 -9.87 -0.15 -16.66
CA TRP A 87 -10.56 1.09 -16.35
C TRP A 87 -9.94 2.28 -17.08
N ALA A 88 -8.62 2.46 -17.01
CA ALA A 88 -7.97 3.58 -17.67
C ALA A 88 -8.14 3.57 -19.20
N GLU A 89 -8.11 2.41 -19.85
CA GLU A 89 -8.41 2.30 -21.28
C GLU A 89 -9.84 2.76 -21.62
N SER A 90 -10.81 2.56 -20.73
CA SER A 90 -12.19 3.02 -20.93
C SER A 90 -12.39 4.53 -20.72
N GLU A 91 -11.42 5.23 -20.12
CA GLU A 91 -11.45 6.68 -19.86
C GLU A 91 -10.72 7.49 -20.94
N LYS A 92 -10.03 6.82 -21.88
CA LYS A 92 -9.34 7.45 -23.00
C LYS A 92 -10.31 7.99 -24.05
#